data_AF-A0AAV3EN80-F1
#
_entry.id   AF-A0AAV3EN80-F1
#
_cell.length_a   1.000
_cell.length_b   1.000
_cell.length_c   1.000
_cell.angle_alpha   90.00
_cell.angle_beta   90.00
_cell.angle_gamma   90.00
#
_symmetry.space_group_name_H-M   'P 1'
#
loop_
_entity.id
_entity.type
_entity.pdbx_description
1 polymer ?
#
loop_
_entity_poly.entity_id
_entity_poly.type
_entity_poly.pdbx_seq_one_letter_code
_entity_poly.pdbx_strand_id
1 'polypeptide(L)'
;MTIMIKKSDFLAIPSEEYKGILSLRYQVFKQRLEWDLVVENNLESDEYDNSNAEYIYACDDTENVSGCWRLLPTTGDYMLKSVFPELLGQQSAPKDPNIVELSRFAVGKNSSKINNSASEITMKLFEAIYKHAVSQGITEYVTVTSTAIERFLKRIKVPCHRIGDKEIHVLGDTKSVVLSMPINEQFKKAVLN
;
A
#
# COMPACT_ATOMS: atom_id res chain seq x y z
N MET A 1 -15.63 -17.24 8.86
CA MET A 1 -14.31 -16.59 8.90
C MET A 1 -14.51 -15.12 8.55
N THR A 2 -14.31 -14.23 9.51
CA THR A 2 -14.58 -12.79 9.35
C THR A 2 -13.26 -12.06 9.14
N ILE A 3 -13.12 -11.36 8.02
CA ILE A 3 -11.94 -10.50 7.78
C ILE A 3 -12.05 -9.25 8.64
N MET A 4 -11.02 -8.99 9.44
CA MET A 4 -10.83 -7.80 10.24
C MET A 4 -9.72 -6.92 9.62
N ILE A 5 -9.94 -5.61 9.59
CA ILE A 5 -8.88 -4.65 9.25
C ILE A 5 -8.24 -4.17 10.54
N LYS A 6 -6.92 -4.32 10.65
CA LYS A 6 -6.10 -3.83 11.74
C LYS A 6 -5.20 -2.69 11.26
N LYS A 7 -4.91 -1.75 12.15
CA LYS A 7 -3.88 -0.71 11.99
C LYS A 7 -2.90 -0.85 13.15
N SER A 8 -1.62 -0.92 12.86
CA SER A 8 -0.58 -1.07 13.87
C SER A 8 0.68 -0.34 13.45
N ASP A 9 1.31 0.35 14.40
CA ASP A 9 2.68 0.83 14.22
C ASP A 9 3.61 -0.37 14.18
N PHE A 10 4.72 -0.30 13.45
CA PHE A 10 5.61 -1.43 13.20
C PHE A 10 6.01 -2.21 14.47
N LEU A 11 6.39 -1.47 15.53
CA LEU A 11 6.83 -2.05 16.80
C LEU A 11 5.69 -2.72 17.61
N ALA A 12 4.44 -2.48 17.24
CA ALA A 12 3.26 -2.99 17.92
C ALA A 12 2.57 -4.13 17.16
N ILE A 13 3.07 -4.53 15.98
CA ILE A 13 2.49 -5.65 15.23
C ILE A 13 2.84 -6.96 15.95
N PRO A 14 1.85 -7.82 16.27
CA PRO A 14 2.12 -9.16 16.80
C PRO A 14 3.02 -9.96 15.84
N SER A 15 3.98 -10.71 16.37
CA SER A 15 5.02 -11.37 15.56
C SER A 15 4.47 -12.31 14.49
N GLU A 16 3.42 -13.09 14.81
CA GLU A 16 2.78 -13.99 13.84
C GLU A 16 2.06 -13.23 12.72
N GLU A 17 1.36 -12.14 13.06
CA GLU A 17 0.70 -11.29 12.07
C GLU A 17 1.73 -10.58 11.17
N TYR A 18 2.84 -10.10 11.74
CA TYR A 18 3.92 -9.50 10.96
C TYR A 18 4.58 -10.52 10.03
N LYS A 19 4.85 -11.74 10.50
CA LYS A 19 5.32 -12.84 9.64
C LYS A 19 4.32 -13.15 8.52
N GLY A 20 3.02 -13.10 8.82
CA GLY A 20 1.94 -13.20 7.83
C GLY A 20 2.01 -12.11 6.76
N ILE A 21 2.24 -10.86 7.16
CA ILE A 21 2.46 -9.72 6.24
C ILE A 21 3.67 -10.00 5.32
N LEU A 22 4.82 -10.39 5.88
CA LEU A 22 6.03 -10.64 5.08
C LEU A 22 5.88 -11.82 4.11
N SER A 23 5.18 -12.88 4.54
CA SER A 23 4.85 -14.03 3.69
C SER A 23 3.91 -13.64 2.55
N LEU A 24 2.86 -12.85 2.84
CA LEU A 24 1.96 -12.32 1.81
C LEU A 24 2.71 -11.44 0.81
N ARG A 25 3.57 -10.54 1.30
CA ARG A 25 4.41 -9.68 0.47
C ARG A 25 5.32 -10.50 -0.45
N TYR A 26 5.96 -11.54 0.06
CA TYR A 26 6.76 -12.47 -0.75
C TYR A 26 5.94 -13.12 -1.87
N GLN A 27 4.76 -13.66 -1.55
CA GLN A 27 3.87 -14.28 -2.53
C GLN A 27 3.44 -13.28 -3.62
N VAL A 28 3.21 -12.02 -3.26
CA VAL A 28 2.77 -10.99 -4.21
C VAL A 28 3.94 -10.46 -5.03
N PHE A 29 4.99 -9.96 -4.40
CA PHE A 29 6.05 -9.21 -5.08
C PHE A 29 7.08 -10.13 -5.72
N LYS A 30 7.53 -11.19 -5.04
CA LYS A 30 8.55 -12.12 -5.57
C LYS A 30 7.92 -13.19 -6.45
N GLN A 31 6.88 -13.88 -5.99
CA GLN A 31 6.35 -15.03 -6.74
C GLN A 31 5.40 -14.65 -7.88
N ARG A 32 4.50 -13.68 -7.65
CA ARG A 32 3.46 -13.33 -8.63
C ARG A 32 3.88 -12.21 -9.58
N LEU A 33 4.56 -11.19 -9.07
CA LEU A 33 5.03 -10.06 -9.87
C LEU A 33 6.48 -10.22 -10.34
N GLU A 34 7.18 -11.28 -9.88
CA GLU A 34 8.54 -11.63 -10.29
C GLU A 34 9.55 -10.48 -10.10
N TRP A 35 9.32 -9.60 -9.11
CA TRP A 35 10.25 -8.53 -8.80
C TRP A 35 11.57 -9.10 -8.30
N ASP A 36 12.69 -8.51 -8.75
CA ASP A 36 14.02 -8.90 -8.28
C ASP A 36 14.31 -8.33 -6.90
N LEU A 37 13.73 -8.98 -5.88
CA LEU A 37 13.92 -8.64 -4.47
C LEU A 37 14.84 -9.67 -3.81
N VAL A 38 15.70 -9.18 -2.90
CA VAL A 38 16.43 -10.01 -1.95
C VAL A 38 15.44 -10.46 -0.87
N VAL A 39 15.32 -11.77 -0.68
CA VAL A 39 14.34 -12.36 0.24
C VAL A 39 15.01 -13.47 1.04
N GLU A 40 14.64 -13.59 2.32
CA GLU A 40 15.13 -14.63 3.21
C GLU A 40 13.95 -15.46 3.72
N ASN A 41 14.08 -16.79 3.74
CA ASN A 41 13.06 -17.70 4.27
C ASN A 41 11.64 -17.51 3.69
N ASN A 42 11.53 -17.10 2.43
CA ASN A 42 10.24 -16.76 1.79
C ASN A 42 9.48 -15.62 2.48
N LEU A 43 10.19 -14.70 3.12
CA LEU A 43 9.66 -13.49 3.73
C LEU A 43 10.26 -12.28 3.00
N GLU A 44 9.42 -11.33 2.59
CA GLU A 44 9.86 -10.11 1.93
C GLU A 44 9.83 -8.94 2.91
N SER A 45 11.02 -8.43 3.24
CA SER A 45 11.25 -7.27 4.11
C SER A 45 12.32 -6.38 3.47
N ASP A 46 12.28 -5.07 3.73
CA ASP A 46 13.31 -4.11 3.30
C ASP A 46 13.68 -3.15 4.44
N GLU A 47 14.62 -2.22 4.22
CA GLU A 47 15.05 -1.25 5.24
C GLU A 47 13.97 -0.25 5.70
N TYR A 48 12.85 -0.15 4.98
CA TYR A 48 11.72 0.70 5.35
C TYR A 48 10.76 0.01 6.32
N ASP A 49 11.01 -1.27 6.65
CA ASP A 49 10.36 -1.99 7.74
C ASP A 49 11.02 -1.63 9.07
N ASN A 50 10.74 -0.41 9.54
CA ASN A 50 11.36 0.15 10.73
C ASN A 50 10.34 0.90 11.61
N SER A 51 10.81 1.50 12.70
CA SER A 51 9.96 2.17 13.71
C SER A 51 9.13 3.34 13.18
N ASN A 52 9.41 3.87 11.99
CA ASN A 52 8.60 4.91 11.37
C ASN A 52 7.45 4.36 10.51
N ALA A 53 7.42 3.06 10.26
CA ALA A 53 6.38 2.44 9.45
C ALA A 53 5.12 2.16 10.27
N GLU A 54 3.97 2.37 9.64
CA GLU A 54 2.70 1.82 10.07
C GLU A 54 2.18 0.82 9.04
N TYR A 55 1.30 -0.06 9.50
CA TYR A 55 0.69 -1.09 8.69
C TYR A 55 -0.82 -1.07 8.84
N ILE A 56 -1.52 -1.11 7.71
CA ILE A 56 -2.94 -1.43 7.65
C ILE A 56 -3.07 -2.76 6.91
N TYR A 57 -3.71 -3.73 7.54
CA TYR A 57 -3.76 -5.09 7.00
C TYR A 57 -5.06 -5.82 7.34
N ALA A 58 -5.44 -6.73 6.45
CA ALA A 58 -6.60 -7.59 6.54
C ALA A 58 -6.16 -8.95 7.09
N CYS A 59 -6.72 -9.32 8.24
CA CYS A 59 -6.40 -10.52 8.97
C CYS A 59 -7.70 -11.26 9.34
N ASP A 60 -7.69 -12.59 9.32
CA ASP A 60 -8.80 -13.38 9.83
C ASP A 60 -8.65 -13.74 11.33
N ASP A 61 -9.62 -14.47 11.87
CA ASP A 61 -9.67 -14.97 13.24
C ASP A 61 -8.62 -16.05 13.55
N THR A 62 -7.89 -16.53 12.54
CA THR A 62 -6.79 -17.48 12.67
C THR A 62 -5.43 -16.85 12.34
N GLU A 63 -5.34 -15.52 12.40
CA GLU A 63 -4.12 -14.74 12.16
C GLU A 63 -3.59 -14.79 10.71
N ASN A 64 -4.37 -15.31 9.75
CA ASN A 64 -3.93 -15.29 8.35
C ASN A 64 -4.12 -13.91 7.75
N VAL A 65 -3.02 -13.35 7.26
CA VAL A 65 -3.01 -12.07 6.57
C VAL A 65 -3.31 -12.27 5.09
N SER A 66 -4.33 -11.56 4.59
CA SER A 66 -4.84 -11.69 3.21
C SER A 66 -4.71 -10.39 2.40
N GLY A 67 -4.38 -9.28 3.06
CA GLY A 67 -4.10 -8.00 2.43
C GLY A 67 -3.28 -7.10 3.35
N CYS A 68 -2.40 -6.27 2.80
CA CYS A 68 -1.65 -5.30 3.59
C CYS A 68 -1.28 -4.05 2.79
N TRP A 69 -0.96 -2.99 3.53
CA TRP A 69 -0.38 -1.75 3.06
C TRP A 69 0.59 -1.22 4.12
N ARG A 70 1.78 -0.77 3.71
CA ARG A 70 2.71 -0.01 4.54
C ARG A 70 2.52 1.49 4.33
N LEU A 71 2.58 2.25 5.42
CA LEU A 71 2.47 3.70 5.47
C LEU A 71 3.77 4.29 6.04
N LEU A 72 4.33 5.31 5.37
CA LEU A 72 5.58 5.98 5.77
C LEU A 72 5.42 7.50 5.74
N PRO A 73 5.74 8.24 6.82
CA PRO A 73 5.69 9.71 6.80
C PRO A 73 6.68 10.29 5.78
N THR A 74 6.22 11.24 4.95
CA THR A 74 7.10 11.87 3.95
C THR A 74 8.13 12.84 4.58
N THR A 75 8.00 13.14 5.87
CA THR A 75 9.00 13.89 6.64
C THR A 75 10.25 13.07 6.96
N GLY A 76 10.17 11.75 6.89
CA GLY A 76 11.27 10.79 7.11
C GLY A 76 11.81 10.19 5.80
N ASP A 77 12.35 8.97 5.90
CA ASP A 77 12.79 8.18 4.75
C ASP A 77 11.65 7.30 4.21
N TYR A 78 11.49 7.32 2.88
CA TYR A 78 10.42 6.64 2.17
C TYR A 78 10.87 6.32 0.73
N MET A 79 10.17 5.42 0.06
CA MET A 79 10.68 4.80 -1.17
C MET A 79 10.72 5.74 -2.37
N LEU A 80 9.70 6.54 -2.61
CA LEU A 80 9.66 7.48 -3.73
C LEU A 80 10.82 8.47 -3.68
N LYS A 81 11.25 8.92 -2.50
CA LYS A 81 12.39 9.83 -2.33
C LYS A 81 13.73 9.13 -2.55
N SER A 82 13.87 7.89 -2.08
CA SER A 82 15.18 7.25 -1.93
C SER A 82 15.45 6.16 -2.97
N VAL A 83 14.42 5.41 -3.39
CA VAL A 83 14.51 4.27 -4.31
C VAL A 83 14.09 4.67 -5.73
N PHE A 84 13.09 5.55 -5.85
CA PHE A 84 12.54 5.97 -7.15
C PHE A 84 12.60 7.49 -7.41
N PRO A 85 13.69 8.20 -7.02
CA PRO A 85 13.76 9.65 -7.17
C PRO A 85 13.66 10.10 -8.64
N GLU A 86 14.08 9.27 -9.58
CA GLU A 86 14.02 9.55 -11.02
C GLU A 86 12.58 9.78 -11.51
N LEU A 87 11.59 9.15 -10.89
CA LEU A 87 10.18 9.30 -11.26
C LEU A 87 9.63 10.70 -10.91
N LEU A 88 10.32 11.46 -10.07
CA LEU A 88 9.94 12.82 -9.71
C LEU A 88 10.28 13.83 -10.82
N GLY A 89 11.16 13.48 -11.76
CA GLY A 89 11.62 14.39 -12.80
C GLY A 89 12.26 15.66 -12.20
N GLN A 90 11.63 16.82 -12.44
CA GLN A 90 12.07 18.10 -11.90
C GLN A 90 11.35 18.49 -10.59
N GLN A 91 10.39 17.70 -10.13
CA GLN A 91 9.67 17.97 -8.89
C GLN A 91 10.50 17.55 -7.68
N SER A 92 10.40 18.30 -6.59
CA SER A 92 10.95 17.86 -5.32
C SER A 92 10.08 16.74 -4.73
N ALA A 93 10.71 15.78 -4.07
CA ALA A 93 10.01 14.74 -3.34
C ALA A 93 9.11 15.37 -2.25
N PRO A 94 7.84 14.95 -2.10
CA PRO A 94 6.95 15.46 -1.06
C PRO A 94 7.61 15.40 0.33
N LYS A 95 7.44 16.43 1.13
CA LYS A 95 7.95 16.47 2.51
C LYS A 95 7.03 17.32 3.36
N ASP A 96 6.01 16.69 3.91
CA ASP A 96 4.96 17.37 4.65
C ASP A 96 4.38 16.43 5.73
N PRO A 97 4.17 16.90 6.98
CA PRO A 97 3.62 16.06 8.05
C PRO A 97 2.21 15.53 7.77
N ASN A 98 1.47 16.14 6.84
CA ASN A 98 0.13 15.72 6.43
C ASN A 98 0.14 14.86 5.14
N ILE A 99 1.32 14.54 4.59
CA ILE A 99 1.46 13.67 3.42
C ILE A 99 2.20 12.39 3.80
N VAL A 100 1.62 11.25 3.43
CA VAL A 100 2.14 9.91 3.75
C VAL A 100 2.38 9.10 2.47
N GLU A 101 3.51 8.41 2.40
CA GLU A 101 3.73 7.41 1.35
C GLU A 101 2.97 6.12 1.68
N LEU A 102 2.30 5.61 0.67
CA LEU A 102 1.70 4.28 0.60
C LEU A 102 2.58 3.34 -0.22
N SER A 103 3.10 2.28 0.38
CA SER A 103 3.94 1.26 -0.27
C SER A 103 3.54 -0.18 0.10
N ARG A 104 4.03 -1.18 -0.62
CA ARG A 104 3.76 -2.60 -0.35
C ARG A 104 2.26 -2.96 -0.28
N PHE A 105 1.45 -2.40 -1.20
CA PHE A 105 0.07 -2.84 -1.38
C PHE A 105 0.03 -4.28 -1.91
N ALA A 106 -0.31 -5.24 -1.05
CA ALA A 106 -0.37 -6.65 -1.38
C ALA A 106 -1.74 -7.21 -1.01
N VAL A 107 -2.34 -7.96 -1.94
CA VAL A 107 -3.59 -8.70 -1.71
C VAL A 107 -3.40 -10.12 -2.24
N GLY A 108 -3.70 -11.10 -1.39
CA GLY A 108 -3.59 -12.52 -1.68
C GLY A 108 -4.59 -12.94 -2.76
N LYS A 109 -4.26 -13.99 -3.51
CA LYS A 109 -5.25 -14.69 -4.32
C LYS A 109 -6.03 -15.60 -3.39
N ASN A 110 -7.35 -15.51 -3.37
CA ASN A 110 -8.18 -16.41 -2.58
C ASN A 110 -7.85 -17.88 -2.93
N SER A 111 -7.38 -18.64 -1.96
CA SER A 111 -7.16 -20.08 -2.10
C SER A 111 -8.42 -20.90 -1.81
N SER A 112 -9.51 -20.28 -1.34
CA SER A 112 -10.75 -20.98 -1.00
C SER A 112 -11.99 -20.34 -1.62
N LYS A 113 -12.86 -21.19 -2.19
CA LYS A 113 -14.13 -20.86 -2.86
C LYS A 113 -15.20 -20.25 -1.93
N ILE A 114 -14.89 -19.91 -0.68
CA ILE A 114 -15.93 -19.72 0.34
C ILE A 114 -15.95 -18.37 1.06
N ASN A 115 -14.90 -17.53 1.16
CA ASN A 115 -15.08 -16.22 1.84
C ASN A 115 -14.23 -15.08 1.24
N ASN A 116 -14.90 -13.95 0.95
CA ASN A 116 -14.46 -12.61 0.53
C ASN A 116 -13.51 -12.51 -0.67
N SER A 117 -13.97 -11.91 -1.77
CA SER A 117 -13.14 -11.72 -2.97
C SER A 117 -11.94 -10.79 -2.72
N ALA A 118 -10.86 -10.95 -3.50
CA ALA A 118 -9.73 -9.99 -3.49
C ALA A 118 -10.20 -8.53 -3.70
N SER A 119 -11.30 -8.33 -4.44
CA SER A 119 -11.93 -7.02 -4.61
C SER A 119 -12.53 -6.48 -3.30
N GLU A 120 -13.10 -7.34 -2.46
CA GLU A 120 -13.67 -6.94 -1.18
C GLU A 120 -12.58 -6.55 -0.18
N ILE A 121 -11.52 -7.36 -0.06
CA ILE A 121 -10.36 -7.02 0.78
C ILE A 121 -9.76 -5.70 0.32
N THR A 122 -9.59 -5.52 -0.99
CA THR A 122 -9.10 -4.27 -1.58
C THR A 122 -9.98 -3.09 -1.15
N MET A 123 -11.31 -3.20 -1.30
CA MET A 123 -12.22 -2.11 -0.89
C MET A 123 -12.16 -1.82 0.60
N LYS A 124 -12.09 -2.84 1.47
CA LYS A 124 -11.93 -2.66 2.93
C LYS A 124 -10.61 -1.98 3.29
N LEU A 125 -9.51 -2.28 2.58
CA LEU A 125 -8.23 -1.59 2.76
C LEU A 125 -8.31 -0.13 2.32
N PHE A 126 -8.97 0.16 1.19
CA PHE A 126 -9.20 1.54 0.74
C PHE A 126 -10.07 2.35 1.71
N GLU A 127 -11.11 1.73 2.26
CA GLU A 127 -11.92 2.31 3.34
C GLU A 127 -11.07 2.62 4.58
N ALA A 128 -10.20 1.67 4.96
CA ALA A 128 -9.34 1.80 6.13
C ALA A 128 -8.31 2.93 5.99
N ILE A 129 -7.63 3.06 4.84
CA ILE A 129 -6.68 4.17 4.64
C ILE A 129 -7.38 5.54 4.62
N TYR A 130 -8.64 5.61 4.17
CA TYR A 130 -9.42 6.84 4.23
C TYR A 130 -9.76 7.21 5.69
N LYS A 131 -10.29 6.25 6.46
CA LYS A 131 -10.59 6.48 7.90
C LYS A 131 -9.33 6.85 8.67
N HIS A 132 -8.22 6.16 8.40
CA HIS A 132 -6.93 6.47 8.98
C HIS A 132 -6.52 7.90 8.67
N ALA A 133 -6.58 8.30 7.40
CA ALA A 133 -6.22 9.65 6.98
C ALA A 133 -7.02 10.73 7.72
N VAL A 134 -8.35 10.58 7.78
CA VAL A 134 -9.22 11.51 8.51
C VAL A 134 -8.85 11.59 9.99
N SER A 135 -8.57 10.45 10.63
CA SER A 135 -8.22 10.42 12.06
C SER A 135 -6.85 11.02 12.40
N GLN A 136 -5.89 10.95 11.47
CA GLN A 136 -4.53 11.49 11.65
C GLN A 136 -4.33 12.87 11.02
N GLY A 137 -5.36 13.43 10.37
CA GLY A 137 -5.24 14.69 9.65
C GLY A 137 -4.36 14.61 8.39
N ILE A 138 -4.21 13.42 7.79
CA ILE A 138 -3.51 13.25 6.52
C ILE A 138 -4.37 13.85 5.41
N THR A 139 -3.79 14.73 4.61
CA THR A 139 -4.48 15.43 3.51
C THR A 139 -4.24 14.75 2.17
N GLU A 140 -3.18 13.97 2.04
CA GLU A 140 -2.80 13.31 0.80
C GLU A 140 -1.97 12.05 1.05
N TYR A 141 -2.21 11.02 0.23
CA TYR A 141 -1.28 9.91 0.08
C TYR A 141 -0.51 10.02 -1.23
N VAL A 142 0.76 9.61 -1.21
CA VAL A 142 1.58 9.44 -2.41
C VAL A 142 2.01 7.98 -2.57
N THR A 143 2.09 7.46 -3.80
CA THR A 143 2.45 6.06 -4.02
C THR A 143 3.12 5.85 -5.37
N VAL A 144 4.17 5.03 -5.39
CA VAL A 144 4.65 4.39 -6.63
C VAL A 144 3.87 3.10 -6.81
N THR A 145 3.08 3.02 -7.87
CA THR A 145 2.18 1.88 -8.08
C THR A 145 2.06 1.51 -9.55
N SER A 146 1.53 0.32 -9.82
CA SER A 146 1.32 -0.14 -11.19
C SER A 146 0.19 0.63 -11.89
N THR A 147 0.25 0.72 -13.21
CA THR A 147 -0.86 1.24 -14.03
C THR A 147 -2.16 0.42 -13.88
N ALA A 148 -2.08 -0.82 -13.40
CA ALA A 148 -3.27 -1.62 -13.08
C ALA A 148 -4.02 -1.06 -11.87
N ILE A 149 -3.30 -0.65 -10.82
CA ILE A 149 -3.89 0.04 -9.66
C ILE A 149 -4.42 1.41 -10.06
N GLU A 150 -3.69 2.18 -10.88
CA GLU A 150 -4.19 3.46 -11.41
C GLU A 150 -5.54 3.29 -12.13
N ARG A 151 -5.67 2.27 -13.01
CA ARG A 151 -6.94 1.97 -13.69
C ARG A 151 -8.03 1.54 -12.70
N PHE A 152 -7.68 0.77 -11.68
CA PHE A 152 -8.62 0.36 -10.64
C PHE A 152 -9.16 1.56 -9.86
N LEU A 153 -8.29 2.46 -9.39
CA LEU A 153 -8.66 3.69 -8.70
C LEU A 153 -9.62 4.55 -9.52
N LYS A 154 -9.31 4.77 -10.81
CA LYS A 154 -10.19 5.49 -11.75
C LYS A 154 -11.56 4.84 -11.87
N ARG A 155 -11.62 3.50 -11.94
CA ARG A 155 -12.88 2.74 -12.03
C ARG A 155 -13.75 2.89 -10.78
N ILE A 156 -13.15 2.87 -9.59
CA ILE A 156 -13.88 3.04 -8.32
C ILE A 156 -14.04 4.51 -7.92
N LYS A 157 -13.57 5.46 -8.75
CA LYS A 157 -13.67 6.91 -8.56
C LYS A 157 -12.93 7.47 -7.34
N VAL A 158 -11.97 6.72 -6.79
CA VAL A 158 -11.03 7.27 -5.80
C VAL A 158 -10.19 8.35 -6.51
N PRO A 159 -10.10 9.57 -5.97
CA PRO A 159 -9.37 10.65 -6.60
C PRO A 159 -7.88 10.32 -6.63
N CYS A 160 -7.29 10.34 -7.81
CA CYS A 160 -5.85 10.22 -7.97
C CYS A 160 -5.38 10.98 -9.22
N HIS A 161 -4.18 11.52 -9.17
CA HIS A 161 -3.52 12.10 -10.34
C HIS A 161 -2.03 11.80 -10.31
N ARG A 162 -1.40 11.78 -11.49
CA ARG A 162 0.04 11.54 -11.57
C ARG A 162 0.82 12.78 -11.15
N ILE A 163 1.87 12.58 -10.36
CA ILE A 163 2.86 13.58 -9.96
C ILE A 163 4.24 13.18 -10.48
N GLY A 164 5.27 13.98 -10.19
CA GLY A 164 6.62 13.79 -10.71
C GLY A 164 6.71 14.17 -12.18
N ASP A 165 7.34 13.33 -12.99
CA ASP A 165 7.40 13.50 -14.46
C ASP A 165 6.10 13.10 -15.17
N LYS A 166 5.19 12.41 -14.46
CA LYS A 166 3.86 11.95 -14.91
C LYS A 166 3.88 10.86 -15.99
N GLU A 167 5.05 10.32 -16.29
CA GLU A 167 5.25 9.29 -17.30
C GLU A 167 5.02 7.88 -16.73
N ILE A 168 4.94 6.90 -17.64
CA ILE A 168 4.92 5.48 -17.27
C ILE A 168 6.35 4.98 -17.32
N HIS A 169 6.82 4.43 -16.22
CA HIS A 169 8.13 3.81 -16.10
C HIS A 169 8.01 2.30 -15.98
N VAL A 170 9.04 1.58 -16.40
CA VAL A 170 9.10 0.12 -16.26
C VAL A 170 10.06 -0.19 -15.11
N LEU A 171 9.51 -0.64 -13.98
CA LEU A 171 10.26 -1.04 -12.79
C LEU A 171 10.21 -2.57 -12.70
N GLY A 172 11.35 -3.23 -12.96
CA GLY A 172 11.36 -4.66 -13.28
C GLY A 172 10.50 -4.92 -14.53
N ASP A 173 9.50 -5.80 -14.43
CA ASP A 173 8.53 -6.04 -15.49
C ASP A 173 7.20 -5.29 -15.30
N THR A 174 7.13 -4.37 -14.33
CA THR A 174 5.89 -3.68 -13.97
C THR A 174 5.86 -2.25 -14.51
N LYS A 175 4.86 -1.94 -15.33
CA LYS A 175 4.53 -0.56 -15.74
C LYS A 175 3.98 0.21 -14.54
N SER A 176 4.72 1.20 -14.08
CA SER A 176 4.53 1.94 -12.84
C SER A 176 4.42 3.44 -13.07
N VAL A 177 3.75 4.11 -12.14
CA VAL A 177 3.50 5.56 -12.12
C VAL A 177 3.57 6.05 -10.67
N VAL A 178 3.82 7.34 -10.48
CA VAL A 178 3.68 8.01 -9.18
C VAL A 178 2.32 8.68 -9.11
N LEU A 179 1.51 8.35 -8.10
CA LEU A 179 0.20 8.94 -7.88
C LEU A 179 0.20 9.76 -6.59
N SER A 180 -0.43 10.94 -6.64
CA SER A 180 -1.02 11.61 -5.48
C SER A 180 -2.50 11.22 -5.39
N MET A 181 -2.97 11.01 -4.17
CA MET A 181 -4.34 10.66 -3.81
C MET A 181 -4.84 11.60 -2.70
N PRO A 182 -5.54 12.71 -3.05
CA PRO A 182 -6.03 13.67 -2.07
C PRO A 182 -7.18 13.10 -1.23
N ILE A 183 -7.16 13.39 0.07
CA ILE A 183 -8.18 12.97 1.03
C ILE A 183 -9.30 14.01 1.04
N ASN A 184 -10.39 13.70 0.35
CA ASN A 184 -11.53 14.61 0.17
C ASN A 184 -12.87 13.86 0.12
N GLU A 185 -13.96 14.61 -0.05
CA GLU A 185 -15.32 14.05 -0.16
C GLU A 185 -15.51 13.09 -1.35
N GLN A 186 -14.70 13.20 -2.42
CA GLN A 186 -14.74 12.23 -3.51
C GLN A 186 -14.14 10.89 -3.07
N PHE A 187 -13.00 10.90 -2.36
CA PHE A 187 -12.42 9.68 -1.78
C PHE A 187 -13.44 9.04 -0.82
N LYS A 188 -14.00 9.82 0.10
CA LYS A 188 -15.03 9.38 1.04
C LYS A 188 -16.16 8.62 0.33
N LYS A 189 -16.79 9.23 -0.67
CA LYS A 189 -17.91 8.64 -1.44
C LYS A 189 -17.50 7.40 -2.22
N ALA A 190 -16.24 7.26 -2.60
CA ALA A 190 -15.75 6.10 -3.33
C ALA A 190 -15.59 4.86 -2.44
N VAL A 191 -15.41 5.03 -1.12
CA VAL A 191 -15.01 3.94 -0.21
C VAL A 191 -15.93 3.75 0.99
N LEU A 192 -16.74 4.74 1.34
CA LEU A 192 -17.78 4.70 2.38
C LEU A 192 -19.13 4.83 1.69
N ASN A 193 -19.76 3.69 1.40
CA ASN A 193 -21.18 3.64 1.00
C ASN A 193 -22.07 3.72 2.24
#